data_AF-E1QS55-F1
#
_entry.id   AF-E1QS55-F1
#
_cell.length_a   1.000
_cell.length_b   1.000
_cell.length_c   1.000
_cell.angle_alpha   90.00
_cell.angle_beta   90.00
_cell.angle_gamma   90.00
#
_symmetry.space_group_name_H-M   'P 1'
#
loop_
_entity.id
_entity.type
_entity.pdbx_description
1 polymer ?
#
loop_
_entity_poly.entity_id
_entity_poly.type
_entity_poly.pdbx_seq_one_letter_code
_entity_poly.pdbx_strand_id
1 'polypeptide(L)'
;MIKELRSRYPGKSRSWVRRSLRRFLSNDVRTLGSNAWVVRGEPSMGDRLPQYIVRFINGKYVCDCQMTAWSSSREICTHIGAVLISQLYEEFMKTTYAAIVEADCVDNELIILGNNEVVVDRVAQGGATIYVVRTRQEATIKALLACNDEIRELIIGTKPMKGWEVMKVMRSNTAHPQ
;
A
#
# COMPACT_ATOMS: atom_id res chain seq x y z
N MET A 1 1.38 6.61 2.75
CA MET A 1 2.75 6.38 2.26
C MET A 1 3.82 6.48 3.36
N ILE A 2 4.16 7.65 3.93
CA ILE A 2 5.27 7.73 4.91
C ILE A 2 5.00 6.95 6.20
N LYS A 3 3.77 6.96 6.72
CA LYS A 3 3.37 6.12 7.86
C LYS A 3 3.57 4.62 7.55
N GLU A 4 3.24 4.21 6.33
CA GLU A 4 3.41 2.83 5.85
C GLU A 4 4.89 2.43 5.78
N LEU A 5 5.72 3.27 5.17
CA LEU A 5 7.16 3.03 5.10
C LEU A 5 7.79 2.90 6.50
N ARG A 6 7.35 3.73 7.46
CA ARG A 6 7.81 3.65 8.86
C ARG A 6 7.34 2.38 9.57
N SER A 7 6.13 1.92 9.28
CA SER A 7 5.61 0.67 9.84
C SER A 7 6.37 -0.55 9.32
N ARG A 8 6.73 -0.58 8.02
CA ARG A 8 7.54 -1.66 7.43
C ARG A 8 9.01 -1.63 7.86
N TYR A 9 9.54 -0.46 8.19
CA TYR A 9 10.94 -0.26 8.54
C TYR A 9 11.11 0.59 9.82
N PRO A 10 10.67 0.09 10.99
CA PRO A 10 10.63 0.86 12.24
C PRO A 10 12.02 1.28 12.73
N GLY A 11 13.06 0.49 12.42
CA GLY A 11 14.45 0.79 12.81
C GLY A 11 15.15 1.88 12.00
N LYS A 12 14.50 2.51 11.01
CA LYS A 12 15.14 3.54 10.16
C LYS A 12 14.94 4.95 10.72
N SER A 13 16.02 5.72 10.75
CA SER A 13 16.02 7.08 11.28
C SER A 13 15.19 8.06 10.44
N ARG A 14 14.77 9.16 11.07
CA ARG A 14 14.09 10.27 10.37
C ARG A 14 14.93 10.81 9.20
N SER A 15 16.25 10.86 9.36
CA SER A 15 17.18 11.29 8.31
C SER A 15 17.14 10.35 7.10
N TRP A 16 17.10 9.03 7.33
CA TRP A 16 16.94 8.04 6.27
C TRP A 16 15.64 8.23 5.51
N VAL A 17 14.51 8.41 6.21
CA VAL A 17 13.20 8.65 5.59
C VAL A 17 13.23 9.93 4.75
N ARG A 18 13.73 11.04 5.30
CA ARG A 18 13.81 12.33 4.60
C ARG A 18 14.66 12.25 3.34
N ARG A 19 15.83 11.60 3.42
CA ARG A 19 16.73 11.43 2.26
C ARG A 19 16.12 10.52 1.20
N SER A 20 15.42 9.45 1.60
CA SER A 20 14.72 8.55 0.67
C SER A 20 13.58 9.27 -0.05
N LEU A 21 12.79 10.06 0.68
CA LEU A 21 11.73 10.89 0.09
C LEU A 21 12.30 11.95 -0.85
N ARG A 22 13.38 12.64 -0.45
CA ARG A 22 14.05 13.60 -1.32
C ARG A 22 14.49 12.94 -2.62
N ARG A 23 15.13 11.77 -2.55
CA ARG A 23 15.49 10.97 -3.74
C ARG A 23 14.29 10.65 -4.59
N PHE A 24 13.20 10.15 -4.02
CA PHE A 24 11.98 9.87 -4.78
C PHE A 24 11.40 11.12 -5.49
N LEU A 25 11.40 12.28 -4.82
CA LEU A 25 10.87 13.51 -5.39
C LEU A 25 11.79 14.18 -6.41
N SER A 26 13.11 14.08 -6.21
CA SER A 26 14.10 14.72 -7.09
C SER A 26 14.54 13.83 -8.26
N ASN A 27 14.36 12.51 -8.15
CA ASN A 27 14.88 11.54 -9.09
C ASN A 27 13.78 10.65 -9.64
N ASP A 28 13.74 10.53 -10.97
CA ASP A 28 12.97 9.52 -11.69
C ASP A 28 13.39 8.12 -11.22
N VAL A 29 12.63 7.55 -10.29
CA VAL A 29 12.67 6.11 -10.04
C VAL A 29 11.99 5.45 -11.23
N ARG A 30 12.76 4.72 -12.05
CA ARG A 30 12.24 4.09 -13.26
C ARG A 30 12.27 2.57 -13.12
N THR A 31 11.14 1.94 -13.36
CA THR A 31 11.03 0.47 -13.38
C THR A 31 11.68 -0.08 -14.64
N LEU A 32 12.65 -1.00 -14.49
CA LEU A 32 13.28 -1.72 -15.61
C LEU A 32 12.63 -3.08 -15.87
N GLY A 33 11.93 -3.62 -14.87
CA GLY A 33 11.26 -4.92 -14.91
C GLY A 33 10.58 -5.20 -13.57
N SER A 34 10.03 -6.40 -13.40
CA SER A 34 9.26 -6.77 -12.20
C SER A 34 10.04 -6.64 -10.88
N ASN A 35 11.37 -6.78 -10.92
CA ASN A 35 12.23 -6.82 -9.74
C ASN A 35 13.44 -5.87 -9.83
N ALA A 36 13.42 -4.85 -10.70
CA ALA A 36 14.55 -3.95 -10.88
C ALA A 36 14.13 -2.50 -11.17
N TRP A 37 14.86 -1.57 -10.57
CA TRP A 37 14.61 -0.13 -10.67
C TRP A 37 15.92 0.64 -10.87
N VAL A 38 15.88 1.69 -11.68
CA VAL A 38 16.93 2.70 -11.76
C VAL A 38 16.55 3.85 -10.85
N VAL A 39 17.50 4.29 -10.03
CA VAL A 39 17.40 5.50 -9.22
C VAL A 39 18.48 6.45 -9.69
N ARG A 40 18.11 7.65 -10.17
CA ARG A 40 19.09 8.68 -10.54
C ARG A 40 19.99 9.01 -9.33
N GLY A 41 21.26 9.25 -9.58
CA GLY A 41 22.19 9.75 -8.60
C GLY A 41 22.00 11.24 -8.35
N GLU A 42 22.23 11.67 -7.12
CA GLU A 42 22.15 13.07 -6.69
C GLU A 42 23.47 13.50 -6.03
N PRO A 43 24.37 14.18 -6.78
CA PRO A 43 25.66 14.62 -6.27
C PRO A 43 25.55 15.49 -5.00
N SER A 44 24.51 16.34 -4.89
CA SER A 44 24.29 17.16 -3.68
C SER A 44 23.95 16.33 -2.43
N MET A 45 23.72 15.03 -2.59
CA MET A 45 23.50 14.07 -1.50
C MET A 45 24.64 13.06 -1.32
N GLY A 46 25.78 13.27 -1.99
CA GLY A 46 26.99 12.47 -1.87
C GLY A 46 27.05 11.26 -2.80
N ASP A 47 26.22 11.22 -3.84
CA ASP A 47 26.29 10.17 -4.85
C ASP A 47 27.46 10.40 -5.81
N ARG A 48 28.21 9.33 -6.08
CA ARG A 48 29.33 9.35 -7.02
C ARG A 48 28.92 8.96 -8.45
N LEU A 49 27.92 8.09 -8.56
CA LEU A 49 27.41 7.61 -9.84
C LEU A 49 26.17 8.41 -10.26
N PRO A 50 25.98 8.63 -11.58
CA PRO A 50 24.81 9.33 -12.12
C PRO A 50 23.50 8.52 -11.99
N GLN A 51 23.61 7.21 -11.73
CA GLN A 51 22.48 6.31 -11.51
C GLN A 51 22.91 5.10 -10.68
N TYR A 52 21.94 4.48 -10.02
CA TYR A 52 22.09 3.26 -9.24
C TYR A 52 20.99 2.28 -9.61
N ILE A 53 21.32 1.00 -9.68
CA ILE A 53 20.33 -0.06 -9.89
C ILE A 53 19.98 -0.66 -8.53
N VAL A 54 18.68 -0.78 -8.29
CA VAL A 54 18.11 -1.51 -7.16
C VAL A 54 17.44 -2.76 -7.70
N ARG A 55 17.70 -3.91 -7.09
CA ARG A 55 17.12 -5.21 -7.46
C ARG A 55 16.45 -5.85 -6.26
N PHE A 56 15.37 -6.59 -6.50
CA PHE A 56 14.77 -7.48 -5.51
C PHE A 56 15.14 -8.92 -5.86
N ILE A 57 16.00 -9.54 -5.04
CA ILE A 57 16.57 -10.87 -5.28
C ILE A 57 16.45 -11.67 -3.98
N ASN A 58 15.90 -12.88 -4.06
CA ASN A 58 15.76 -13.81 -2.91
C ASN A 58 15.11 -13.15 -1.68
N GLY A 59 14.04 -12.39 -1.88
CA GLY A 59 13.32 -11.73 -0.79
C GLY A 59 13.99 -10.48 -0.23
N LYS A 60 15.11 -10.01 -0.83
CA LYS A 60 15.87 -8.86 -0.33
C LYS A 60 16.11 -7.81 -1.40
N TYR A 61 16.08 -6.55 -0.99
CA TYR A 61 16.52 -5.44 -1.84
C TYR A 61 18.03 -5.29 -1.79
N VAL A 62 18.64 -5.18 -2.96
CA VAL A 62 20.08 -4.95 -3.15
C VAL A 62 20.25 -3.71 -4.00
N CYS A 63 21.20 -2.85 -3.67
CA CYS A 63 21.54 -1.67 -4.45
C CYS A 63 23.03 -1.66 -4.76
N ASP A 64 23.39 -1.31 -5.99
CA ASP A 64 24.80 -1.23 -6.41
C ASP A 64 25.59 -0.19 -5.59
N CYS A 65 24.91 0.79 -4.96
CA CYS A 65 25.57 1.72 -4.05
C CYS A 65 26.18 1.05 -2.82
N GLN A 66 25.70 -0.15 -2.46
CA GLN A 66 26.18 -0.98 -1.34
C GLN A 66 27.46 -1.77 -1.67
N MET A 67 27.85 -1.84 -2.96
CA MET A 67 29.02 -2.61 -3.40
C MET A 67 30.36 -1.89 -3.15
N THR A 68 30.32 -0.67 -2.60
CA THR A 68 31.54 0.09 -2.22
C THR A 68 31.85 -0.10 -0.74
N ALA A 69 33.13 -0.20 -0.36
CA ALA A 69 33.61 -0.59 0.98
C ALA A 69 33.02 0.20 2.18
N TRP A 70 32.46 1.39 1.96
CA TRP A 70 31.83 2.22 3.01
C TRP A 70 30.37 1.83 3.34
N SER A 71 29.75 0.97 2.53
CA SER A 71 28.28 0.85 2.46
C SER A 71 27.71 -0.53 2.79
N SER A 72 28.58 -1.54 2.97
CA SER A 72 28.23 -2.92 3.29
C SER A 72 27.52 -3.10 4.64
N SER A 73 27.57 -2.11 5.54
CA SER A 73 26.89 -2.12 6.84
C SER A 73 25.45 -1.59 6.82
N ARG A 74 24.98 -1.04 5.70
CA ARG A 74 23.62 -0.48 5.59
C ARG A 74 22.70 -1.47 4.90
N GLU A 75 21.95 -2.27 5.66
CA GLU A 75 20.99 -3.24 5.12
C GLU A 75 20.01 -2.64 4.09
N ILE A 76 19.61 -1.38 4.27
CA ILE A 76 18.70 -0.68 3.35
C ILE A 76 19.20 0.76 3.18
N CYS A 77 19.75 1.09 2.03
CA CYS A 77 20.20 2.44 1.68
C CYS A 77 19.03 3.36 1.30
N THR A 78 19.30 4.66 1.17
CA THR A 78 18.26 5.64 0.79
C THR A 78 17.79 5.48 -0.66
N HIS A 79 18.57 4.82 -1.54
CA HIS A 79 18.15 4.50 -2.90
C HIS A 79 17.08 3.41 -2.89
N ILE A 80 17.28 2.34 -2.10
CA ILE A 80 16.23 1.33 -1.85
C ILE A 80 15.01 1.99 -1.22
N GLY A 81 15.21 2.91 -0.27
CA GLY A 81 14.11 3.69 0.31
C GLY A 81 13.29 4.47 -0.73
N ALA A 82 13.93 5.03 -1.75
CA ALA A 82 13.23 5.73 -2.83
C ALA A 82 12.38 4.77 -3.68
N VAL A 83 12.90 3.56 -3.97
CA VAL A 83 12.15 2.50 -4.68
C VAL A 83 10.93 2.06 -3.87
N LEU A 84 11.10 1.80 -2.58
CA LEU A 84 10.00 1.42 -1.70
C LEU A 84 8.91 2.49 -1.65
N ILE A 85 9.31 3.77 -1.62
CA ILE A 85 8.37 4.90 -1.68
C ILE A 85 7.64 4.91 -3.03
N SER A 86 8.35 4.70 -4.16
CA SER A 86 7.75 4.64 -5.50
C SER A 86 6.70 3.54 -5.61
N GLN A 87 7.00 2.34 -5.12
CA GLN A 87 6.06 1.22 -5.12
C GLN A 87 4.82 1.51 -4.27
N LEU A 88 5.01 2.06 -3.06
CA LEU A 88 3.91 2.49 -2.22
C LEU A 88 3.09 3.61 -2.88
N TYR A 89 3.74 4.53 -3.59
CA TYR A 89 3.05 5.59 -4.31
C TYR A 89 2.18 5.03 -5.44
N GLU A 90 2.73 4.14 -6.26
CA GLU A 90 2.01 3.45 -7.32
C GLU A 90 0.81 2.67 -6.78
N GLU A 91 0.99 1.93 -5.69
CA GLU A 91 -0.07 1.20 -5.00
C GLU A 91 -1.17 2.15 -4.49
N PHE A 92 -0.78 3.28 -3.89
CA PHE A 92 -1.71 4.26 -3.34
C PHE A 92 -2.49 5.01 -4.43
N MET A 93 -1.87 5.22 -5.59
CA MET A 93 -2.44 5.98 -6.70
C MET A 93 -3.22 5.12 -7.69
N LYS A 94 -3.01 3.80 -7.66
CA LYS A 94 -3.74 2.83 -8.49
C LYS A 94 -5.24 2.97 -8.27
N THR A 95 -5.99 3.02 -9.37
CA THR A 95 -7.44 2.95 -9.32
C THR A 95 -7.86 1.54 -8.96
N THR A 96 -8.71 1.41 -7.94
CA THR A 96 -9.34 0.17 -7.48
C THR A 96 -10.84 0.37 -7.56
N TYR A 97 -11.58 -0.59 -8.13
CA TYR A 97 -13.04 -0.55 -8.10
C TYR A 97 -13.50 -1.10 -6.77
N ALA A 98 -14.17 -0.27 -5.98
CA ALA A 98 -14.59 -0.63 -4.64
C ALA A 98 -15.93 0.00 -4.24
N ALA A 99 -16.60 -0.63 -3.29
CA ALA A 99 -17.71 -0.10 -2.54
C ALA A 99 -17.46 -0.32 -1.04
N ILE A 100 -17.98 0.59 -0.22
CA ILE A 100 -17.90 0.52 1.24
C ILE A 100 -19.32 0.29 1.73
N VAL A 101 -19.52 -0.77 2.50
CA VAL A 101 -20.80 -1.08 3.15
C VAL A 101 -20.56 -1.07 4.65
N GLU A 102 -21.31 -0.25 5.37
CA GLU A 102 -21.24 -0.18 6.82
C GLU A 102 -22.40 -0.95 7.43
N ALA A 103 -22.10 -1.81 8.40
CA ALA A 103 -23.04 -2.55 9.20
C ALA A 103 -22.96 -2.05 10.64
N ASP A 104 -24.00 -1.31 11.05
CA ASP A 104 -24.15 -0.75 12.39
C ASP A 104 -24.96 -1.71 13.28
N CYS A 105 -24.42 -2.92 13.48
CA CYS A 105 -25.00 -3.95 14.33
C CYS A 105 -23.93 -4.92 14.82
N VAL A 106 -24.23 -5.56 15.95
CA VAL A 106 -23.30 -6.42 16.68
C VAL A 106 -23.02 -7.70 15.90
N ASP A 107 -24.09 -8.42 15.54
CA ASP A 107 -23.99 -9.60 14.70
C ASP A 107 -24.28 -9.19 13.25
N ASN A 108 -23.31 -9.43 12.36
CA ASN A 108 -23.45 -9.02 10.97
C ASN A 108 -22.62 -9.89 10.04
N GLU A 109 -23.20 -10.16 8.87
CA GLU A 109 -22.56 -10.89 7.80
C GLU A 109 -23.01 -10.35 6.43
N LEU A 110 -22.05 -10.04 5.57
CA LEU A 110 -22.31 -9.65 4.19
C LEU A 110 -22.11 -10.86 3.26
N ILE A 111 -23.18 -11.28 2.61
CA ILE A 111 -23.22 -12.42 1.71
C ILE A 111 -23.36 -11.92 0.28
N ILE A 112 -22.37 -12.21 -0.57
CA ILE A 112 -22.41 -11.85 -1.99
C ILE A 112 -23.24 -12.88 -2.76
N LEU A 113 -24.20 -12.40 -3.55
CA LEU A 113 -25.04 -13.25 -4.39
C LEU A 113 -24.49 -13.28 -5.83
N GLY A 114 -24.17 -14.49 -6.32
CA GLY A 114 -23.72 -14.74 -7.69
C GLY A 114 -22.22 -14.97 -7.83
N ASN A 115 -21.79 -15.24 -9.07
CA ASN A 115 -20.42 -15.68 -9.39
C ASN A 115 -19.48 -14.54 -9.81
N ASN A 116 -19.73 -13.32 -9.36
CA ASN A 116 -18.79 -12.23 -9.62
C ASN A 116 -17.50 -12.50 -8.86
N GLU A 117 -16.34 -12.31 -9.50
CA GLU A 117 -15.05 -12.35 -8.82
C GLU A 117 -14.92 -11.12 -7.91
N VAL A 118 -15.47 -11.26 -6.71
CA VAL A 118 -15.56 -10.20 -5.70
C VAL A 118 -14.64 -10.56 -4.55
N VAL A 119 -13.83 -9.59 -4.13
CA VAL A 119 -13.04 -9.69 -2.91
C VAL A 119 -13.73 -8.85 -1.84
N VAL A 120 -14.02 -9.46 -0.69
CA VAL A 120 -14.65 -8.78 0.44
C VAL A 120 -13.69 -8.77 1.62
N ASP A 121 -13.33 -7.58 2.09
CA ASP A 121 -12.57 -7.42 3.33
C ASP A 121 -13.51 -6.92 4.44
N ARG A 122 -13.47 -7.57 5.61
CA ARG A 122 -14.23 -7.17 6.79
C ARG A 122 -13.32 -6.44 7.77
N VAL A 123 -13.71 -5.24 8.18
CA VAL A 123 -12.93 -4.34 9.05
C VAL A 123 -13.82 -3.87 10.19
N ALA A 124 -13.53 -4.28 11.42
CA ALA A 124 -14.18 -3.67 12.58
C ALA A 124 -13.68 -2.21 12.71
N GLN A 125 -14.54 -1.27 13.06
CA GLN A 125 -14.15 0.13 13.32
C GLN A 125 -15.17 0.80 14.25
N GLY A 126 -14.73 1.25 15.43
CA GLY A 126 -15.54 2.11 16.30
C GLY A 126 -16.88 1.52 16.76
N GLY A 127 -17.00 0.18 16.83
CA GLY A 127 -18.24 -0.51 17.16
C GLY A 127 -19.07 -0.95 15.95
N ALA A 128 -18.80 -0.40 14.77
CA ALA A 128 -19.40 -0.82 13.51
C ALA A 128 -18.49 -1.83 12.77
N THR A 129 -19.08 -2.57 11.82
CA THR A 129 -18.33 -3.40 10.88
C THR A 129 -18.41 -2.78 9.48
N ILE A 130 -17.26 -2.57 8.86
CA ILE A 130 -17.14 -2.07 7.51
C ILE A 130 -16.71 -3.20 6.58
N TYR A 131 -17.48 -3.41 5.52
CA TYR A 131 -17.14 -4.29 4.42
C TYR A 131 -16.60 -3.47 3.26
N VAL A 132 -15.39 -3.79 2.81
CA VAL A 132 -14.79 -3.25 1.59
C VAL A 132 -14.96 -4.29 0.49
N VAL A 133 -15.86 -4.01 -0.45
CA VAL A 133 -16.19 -4.89 -1.57
C VAL A 133 -15.41 -4.42 -2.79
N ARG A 134 -14.55 -5.26 -3.36
CA ARG A 134 -13.65 -4.93 -4.47
C ARG A 134 -13.88 -5.82 -5.68
N THR A 135 -13.74 -5.22 -6.86
CA THR A 135 -13.91 -5.87 -8.16
C THR A 135 -12.80 -5.48 -9.13
N ARG A 136 -12.68 -6.23 -10.23
CA ARG A 136 -11.71 -5.92 -11.31
C ARG A 136 -12.11 -4.71 -12.14
N GLN A 137 -13.41 -4.44 -12.26
CA GLN A 137 -14.00 -3.35 -13.02
C GLN A 137 -15.27 -2.84 -12.32
N GLU A 138 -15.80 -1.72 -12.78
CA GLU A 138 -17.08 -1.19 -12.31
C GLU A 138 -18.19 -2.23 -12.51
N ALA A 139 -18.94 -2.50 -11.45
CA ALA A 139 -19.89 -3.59 -11.38
C ALA A 139 -21.00 -3.29 -10.36
N THR A 140 -22.15 -3.90 -10.60
CA THR A 140 -23.28 -3.92 -9.67
C THR A 140 -23.41 -5.34 -9.13
N ILE A 141 -23.40 -5.47 -7.81
CA ILE A 141 -23.37 -6.73 -7.08
C ILE A 141 -24.65 -6.83 -6.25
N LYS A 142 -25.36 -7.96 -6.33
CA LYS A 142 -26.43 -8.27 -5.39
C LYS A 142 -25.83 -8.91 -4.15
N ALA A 143 -26.30 -8.52 -2.98
CA ALA A 143 -25.83 -9.07 -1.72
C ALA A 143 -26.97 -9.14 -0.70
N LEU A 144 -26.79 -9.96 0.34
CA LEU A 144 -27.60 -9.92 1.55
C LEU A 144 -26.73 -9.41 2.69
N LEU A 145 -27.24 -8.48 3.47
CA LEU A 145 -26.66 -8.11 4.76
C LEU A 145 -27.55 -8.67 5.86
N ALA A 146 -27.06 -9.70 6.54
CA ALA A 146 -27.63 -10.16 7.80
C ALA A 146 -27.12 -9.24 8.92
N CYS A 147 -28.02 -8.77 9.77
CA CYS A 147 -27.75 -7.78 10.80
C CYS A 147 -28.68 -8.04 11.99
N ASN A 148 -28.13 -8.63 13.06
CA ASN A 148 -28.90 -9.24 14.15
C ASN A 148 -29.99 -10.19 13.57
N ASP A 149 -31.27 -9.94 13.84
CA ASP A 149 -32.40 -10.75 13.36
C ASP A 149 -33.00 -10.28 12.03
N GLU A 150 -32.40 -9.26 11.40
CA GLU A 150 -32.87 -8.70 10.12
C GLU A 150 -31.97 -9.11 8.96
N ILE A 151 -32.57 -9.45 7.81
CA ILE A 151 -31.86 -9.66 6.55
C ILE A 151 -32.34 -8.60 5.56
N ARG A 152 -31.38 -7.89 4.96
CA ARG A 152 -31.66 -6.85 3.96
C ARG A 152 -31.00 -7.22 2.64
N GLU A 153 -31.75 -7.15 1.55
CA GLU A 153 -31.19 -7.23 0.21
C GLU A 153 -30.49 -5.90 -0.14
N LEU A 154 -29.28 -6.00 -0.67
CA LEU A 154 -28.47 -4.85 -1.09
C LEU A 154 -28.11 -4.95 -2.56
N ILE A 155 -28.09 -3.80 -3.23
CA ILE A 155 -27.50 -3.62 -4.55
C ILE A 155 -26.27 -2.72 -4.36
N ILE A 156 -25.09 -3.30 -4.49
CA ILE A 156 -23.80 -2.64 -4.23
C ILE A 156 -23.16 -2.28 -5.56
N GLY A 157 -22.95 -0.99 -5.81
CA GLY A 157 -22.22 -0.49 -6.99
C GLY A 157 -20.76 -0.19 -6.63
N THR A 158 -19.81 -0.92 -7.22
CA THR A 158 -18.38 -0.61 -7.07
C THR A 158 -18.00 0.52 -8.02
N LYS A 159 -17.36 1.57 -7.51
CA LYS A 159 -16.91 2.72 -8.30
C LYS A 159 -15.38 2.81 -8.30
N PRO A 160 -14.76 3.47 -9.30
CA PRO A 160 -13.34 3.73 -9.25
C PRO A 160 -12.98 4.59 -8.03
N MET A 161 -12.08 4.08 -7.19
CA MET A 161 -11.51 4.74 -6.03
C MET A 161 -9.99 4.72 -6.12
N LYS A 162 -9.30 5.68 -5.50
CA LYS A 162 -7.85 5.60 -5.33
C LYS A 162 -7.52 4.58 -4.25
N GLY A 163 -6.43 3.82 -4.44
CA GLY A 163 -5.99 2.82 -3.48
C GLY A 163 -5.83 3.36 -2.06
N TRP A 164 -5.37 4.61 -1.90
CA TRP A 164 -5.26 5.24 -0.59
C TRP A 164 -6.60 5.49 0.12
N GLU A 165 -7.70 5.71 -0.62
CA GLU A 165 -9.04 5.87 -0.06
C GLU A 165 -9.52 4.55 0.54
N VAL A 166 -9.33 3.45 -0.20
CA VAL A 166 -9.64 2.10 0.24
C VAL A 166 -8.78 1.72 1.46
N MET A 167 -7.47 1.95 1.39
CA MET A 167 -6.55 1.66 2.50
C MET A 167 -6.84 2.47 3.76
N LYS A 168 -7.36 3.69 3.64
CA LYS A 168 -7.74 4.50 4.80
C LYS A 168 -8.82 3.79 5.62
N VAL A 169 -9.81 3.21 4.94
CA VAL A 169 -10.91 2.45 5.55
C VAL A 169 -10.41 1.13 6.13
N MET A 170 -9.52 0.43 5.44
CA MET A 170 -8.96 -0.83 5.94
C MET A 170 -8.09 -0.69 7.20
N ARG A 171 -7.63 0.52 7.54
CA ARG A 171 -6.65 0.76 8.61
C ARG A 171 -7.22 1.37 9.88
N SER A 172 -8.47 1.81 9.88
CA SER A 172 -9.04 2.60 10.97
C SER A 172 -9.25 1.84 12.29
N ASN A 173 -8.68 0.63 12.42
CA ASN A 173 -8.67 -0.16 13.64
C ASN A 173 -7.28 -0.46 14.24
N THR A 174 -6.20 0.16 13.77
CA THR A 174 -4.91 0.13 14.51
C THR A 174 -4.77 1.34 15.44
N ALA A 175 -5.72 1.52 16.36
CA ALA A 175 -5.37 2.17 17.62
C ALA A 175 -4.58 1.11 18.42
N HIS A 176 -3.28 1.33 18.57
CA HIS A 176 -2.48 0.52 19.50
C HIS A 176 -3.11 0.61 20.89
N PRO A 177 -3.41 -0.51 21.58
CA PRO A 177 -3.36 -0.51 23.03
C PRO A 177 -1.93 -0.15 23.44
N GLN A 178 -1.83 0.72 24.45
CA GLN A 178 -0.60 1.29 24.99
C GLN A 178 0.41 0.22 25.40
#